data_AF-A0A0G4LQJ3-F1
#
_entry.id   AF-A0A0G4LQJ3-F1
#
_cell.length_a   1.000
_cell.length_b   1.000
_cell.length_c   1.000
_cell.angle_alpha   90.00
_cell.angle_beta   90.00
_cell.angle_gamma   90.00
#
_symmetry.space_group_name_H-M   'P 1'
#
loop_
_entity.id
_entity.type
_entity.pdbx_description
1 polymer ?
#
loop_
_entity_poly.entity_id
_entity_poly.type
_entity_poly.pdbx_seq_one_letter_code
_entity_poly.pdbx_strand_id
1 'polypeptide(L)'
;RAAGDTNPDYKKTLIFVNDYSAVKEEQTEYNPPDASTDLASSLLRAESATGRCYVLTFSPKHHLTLADMTPAEIVPVIEIWTQIYASHLDPASALAKQAAQ
;
A
#
# COMPACT_ATOMS: atom_id res chain seq x y z
N ARG A 1 -4.18 2.74 17.57
CA ARG A 1 -4.57 2.22 16.24
C ARG A 1 -5.87 1.44 16.40
N ALA A 2 -6.69 1.34 15.35
CA ALA A 2 -8.02 0.75 15.44
C ALA A 2 -7.99 -0.76 15.77
N ALA A 3 -6.90 -1.44 15.39
CA ALA A 3 -6.63 -2.82 15.77
C ALA A 3 -6.05 -3.00 17.20
N GLY A 4 -5.96 -1.92 18.00
CA GLY A 4 -5.45 -1.96 19.37
C GLY A 4 -3.95 -1.65 19.52
N ASP A 5 -3.19 -1.66 18.42
CA ASP A 5 -1.77 -1.29 18.46
C ASP A 5 -1.56 0.18 18.82
N THR A 6 -0.43 0.51 19.46
CA THR A 6 -0.08 1.89 19.79
C THR A 6 0.99 2.42 18.84
N ASN A 7 0.93 3.70 18.47
CA ASN A 7 1.99 4.31 17.68
C ASN A 7 3.23 4.48 18.57
N PRO A 8 4.43 4.11 18.09
CA PRO A 8 5.66 4.40 18.83
C PRO A 8 5.87 5.91 18.96
N ASP A 9 6.79 6.34 19.83
CA ASP A 9 7.21 7.74 19.89
C ASP A 9 8.08 8.12 18.66
N TYR A 10 7.44 8.29 17.52
CA TYR A 10 8.09 8.57 16.24
C TYR A 10 8.45 10.06 16.11
N LYS A 11 9.67 10.36 15.64
CA LYS A 11 10.19 11.73 15.53
C LYS A 11 10.17 12.30 14.11
N LYS A 12 9.88 11.46 13.11
CA LYS A 12 9.86 11.82 11.68
C LYS A 12 8.61 11.22 11.01
N THR A 13 8.79 10.45 9.95
CA THR A 13 7.73 9.68 9.31
C THR A 13 7.44 8.38 10.06
N LEU A 14 6.20 7.91 9.97
CA LEU A 14 5.79 6.61 10.48
C LEU A 14 4.94 5.90 9.42
N ILE A 15 5.35 4.69 9.06
CA ILE A 15 4.63 3.80 8.15
C ILE A 15 4.11 2.59 8.91
N PHE A 16 2.87 2.18 8.63
CA PHE A 16 2.30 0.93 9.11
C PHE A 16 1.23 0.41 8.13
N VAL A 17 0.86 -0.87 8.26
CA VAL A 17 -0.23 -1.46 7.48
C VAL A 17 -1.55 -0.94 8.00
N ASN A 18 -2.44 -0.51 7.11
CA ASN A 18 -3.75 0.01 7.47
C ASN A 18 -4.54 -1.08 8.23
N ASP A 19 -5.02 -0.73 9.42
CA ASP A 19 -5.81 -1.63 10.26
C ASP A 19 -7.09 -2.12 9.55
N TYR A 20 -7.63 -1.32 8.62
CA TYR A 20 -8.75 -1.65 7.73
C TYR A 20 -8.31 -1.62 6.27
N SER A 21 -7.31 -2.43 5.93
CA SER A 21 -6.83 -2.57 4.56
C SER A 21 -7.96 -2.99 3.60
N ALA A 22 -8.08 -2.28 2.47
CA ALA A 22 -9.08 -2.56 1.44
C ALA A 22 -8.79 -3.85 0.65
N VAL A 23 -7.51 -4.23 0.57
CA VAL A 23 -7.01 -5.47 -0.02
C VAL A 23 -6.02 -6.14 0.94
N LYS A 24 -5.82 -7.45 0.79
CA LYS A 24 -4.87 -8.24 1.58
C LYS A 24 -3.94 -9.02 0.65
N GLU A 25 -2.71 -9.26 1.10
CA GLU A 25 -1.73 -10.06 0.35
C GLU A 25 -2.15 -11.53 0.34
N GLU A 26 -2.72 -11.99 1.46
CA GLU A 26 -3.25 -13.33 1.63
C GLU A 26 -4.78 -13.27 1.77
N GLN A 27 -5.46 -13.98 0.88
CA GLN A 27 -6.90 -14.20 0.92
C GLN A 27 -7.24 -15.51 0.20
N THR A 28 -8.46 -16.01 0.38
CA THR A 28 -8.95 -17.18 -0.35
C THR A 28 -8.92 -16.90 -1.85
N GLU A 29 -8.37 -17.83 -2.63
CA GLU A 29 -8.37 -17.75 -4.09
C GLU A 29 -9.80 -17.74 -4.62
N TYR A 30 -10.07 -16.85 -5.57
CA TYR A 30 -11.37 -16.78 -6.23
C TYR A 30 -11.37 -17.70 -7.45
N ASN A 31 -12.21 -18.72 -7.41
CA ASN A 31 -12.41 -19.64 -8.53
C ASN A 31 -13.72 -19.27 -9.25
N PRO A 32 -13.67 -18.59 -10.40
CA PRO A 32 -14.88 -18.24 -11.13
C PRO A 32 -15.62 -19.51 -11.61
N PRO A 33 -16.97 -19.51 -11.63
CA PRO A 33 -17.73 -20.62 -12.21
C PRO A 33 -17.45 -20.79 -13.70
N ASP A 34 -17.64 -22.00 -14.22
CA ASP A 34 -17.46 -22.28 -15.64
C ASP A 34 -18.56 -21.58 -16.47
N ALA A 35 -18.13 -20.59 -17.26
CA ALA A 35 -19.00 -19.78 -18.11
C ALA A 35 -19.74 -20.59 -19.19
N SER A 36 -19.30 -21.82 -19.51
CA SER A 36 -20.04 -22.71 -20.41
C SER A 36 -21.27 -23.34 -19.76
N THR A 37 -21.31 -23.37 -18.42
CA THR A 37 -22.37 -23.99 -17.63
C THR A 37 -23.23 -22.99 -16.86
N ASP A 38 -22.77 -21.74 -16.73
CA ASP A 38 -23.48 -20.67 -16.04
C ASP A 38 -23.61 -19.41 -16.92
N LEU A 39 -24.86 -19.07 -17.27
CA LEU A 39 -25.19 -17.90 -18.05
C LEU A 39 -24.73 -16.61 -17.35
N ALA A 40 -24.84 -16.53 -16.02
CA ALA A 40 -24.41 -15.34 -15.28
C ALA A 40 -22.90 -15.09 -15.45
N SER A 41 -22.09 -16.14 -15.34
CA SER A 41 -20.63 -16.08 -15.55
C SER A 41 -20.23 -15.74 -16.99
N SER A 42 -21.10 -15.99 -17.98
CA SER A 42 -20.87 -15.52 -19.36
C SER A 42 -21.11 -14.01 -19.55
N LEU A 43 -21.90 -13.38 -18.67
CA LEU A 43 -22.29 -11.97 -18.75
C LEU A 43 -21.53 -11.08 -17.75
N LEU A 44 -21.10 -11.65 -16.62
CA LEU A 44 -20.49 -10.93 -15.50
C LEU A 44 -19.07 -11.45 -15.26
N ARG A 45 -18.10 -10.54 -15.28
CA ARG A 45 -16.69 -10.85 -15.02
C ARG A 45 -16.28 -10.37 -13.63
N ALA A 46 -15.62 -11.24 -12.89
CA ALA A 46 -14.99 -10.92 -11.61
C ALA A 46 -13.56 -11.46 -11.59
N GLU A 47 -12.64 -10.71 -11.00
CA GLU A 47 -11.24 -11.08 -10.84
C GLU A 47 -10.81 -10.81 -9.39
N SER A 48 -9.93 -11.66 -8.85
CA SER A 48 -9.38 -11.45 -7.52
C SER A 48 -8.43 -10.26 -7.52
N ALA A 49 -8.55 -9.41 -6.50
CA ALA A 49 -7.56 -8.37 -6.21
C ALA A 49 -6.86 -8.69 -4.88
N THR A 50 -5.54 -8.69 -4.88
CA THR A 50 -4.69 -8.82 -3.69
C THR A 50 -3.74 -7.63 -3.62
N GLY A 51 -3.22 -7.36 -2.43
CA GLY A 51 -2.25 -6.29 -2.23
C GLY A 51 -2.17 -5.82 -0.79
N ARG A 52 -1.52 -4.67 -0.58
CA ARG A 52 -1.27 -4.13 0.75
C ARG A 52 -1.64 -2.65 0.84
N CYS A 53 -2.32 -2.26 1.90
CA CYS A 53 -2.63 -0.86 2.16
C CYS A 53 -1.74 -0.35 3.29
N TYR A 54 -1.00 0.73 3.03
CA TYR A 54 -0.17 1.39 4.03
C TYR A 54 -0.79 2.73 4.45
N VAL A 55 -0.59 3.09 5.72
CA VAL A 55 -0.74 4.47 6.20
C VAL A 55 0.66 5.04 6.41
N LEU A 56 0.90 6.22 5.83
CA LEU A 56 2.12 6.98 6.02
C LEU A 56 1.80 8.30 6.71
N THR A 57 2.38 8.49 7.88
CA THR A 57 2.30 9.73 8.66
C THR A 57 3.52 10.58 8.32
N PHE A 58 3.32 11.80 7.80
CA PHE A 58 4.42 12.66 7.34
C PHE A 58 5.22 13.30 8.49
N SER A 59 4.57 13.54 9.64
CA SER A 59 5.17 14.23 10.79
C SER A 59 4.46 13.84 12.09
N PRO A 60 5.12 13.92 13.26
CA PRO A 60 4.45 13.86 14.56
C PRO A 60 3.65 15.14 14.87
N LYS A 61 3.91 16.24 14.16
CA LYS A 61 3.21 17.52 14.36
C LYS A 61 1.89 17.51 13.59
N HIS A 62 0.78 17.29 14.30
CA HIS A 62 -0.56 17.19 13.71
C HIS A 62 -1.13 18.48 13.09
N HIS A 63 -0.49 19.64 13.32
CA HIS A 63 -0.92 20.93 12.80
C HIS A 63 -0.22 21.33 11.50
N LEU A 64 0.73 20.52 11.01
CA LEU A 64 1.44 20.79 9.77
C LEU A 64 0.81 20.06 8.60
N THR A 65 0.70 20.74 7.47
CA THR A 65 0.48 20.13 6.16
C THR A 65 1.82 19.92 5.44
N LEU A 66 1.80 19.22 4.31
CA LEU A 66 2.99 19.05 3.48
C LEU A 66 3.58 20.39 3.00
N ALA A 67 2.74 21.42 2.81
CA ALA A 67 3.17 22.75 2.38
C ALA A 67 3.89 23.55 3.49
N ASP A 68 3.64 23.20 4.76
CA ASP A 68 4.27 23.85 5.91
C ASP A 68 5.63 23.21 6.27
N MET A 69 5.95 22.05 5.68
CA MET A 69 7.19 21.32 5.94
C MET A 69 8.37 21.91 5.17
N THR A 70 9.53 21.96 5.81
CA THR A 70 10.78 22.31 5.13
C THR A 70 11.18 21.22 4.12
N PRO A 71 11.99 21.53 3.10
CA PRO A 71 12.50 20.51 2.17
C PRO A 71 13.19 19.34 2.89
N ALA A 72 13.94 19.62 3.96
CA ALA A 72 14.60 18.59 4.77
C ALA A 72 13.62 17.67 5.52
N GLU A 73 12.46 18.20 5.94
CA GLU A 73 11.38 17.40 6.55
C GLU A 73 10.61 16.57 5.51
N ILE A 74 10.56 17.01 4.24
CA ILE A 74 9.88 16.30 3.15
C ILE A 74 10.70 15.12 2.63
N VAL A 75 12.04 15.22 2.62
CA VAL A 75 12.93 14.15 2.09
C VAL A 75 12.57 12.75 2.64
N PRO A 76 12.39 12.54 3.96
CA PRO A 76 11.98 11.24 4.50
C PRO A 76 10.63 10.71 3.99
N VAL A 77 9.70 11.59 3.60
CA VAL A 77 8.41 11.18 3.01
C VAL A 77 8.65 10.59 1.62
N ILE A 78 9.47 11.26 0.81
CA ILE A 78 9.83 10.81 -0.54
C ILE A 78 10.62 9.50 -0.46
N GLU A 79 11.56 9.39 0.47
CA GLU A 79 12.33 8.16 0.70
C GLU A 79 11.41 6.97 0.98
N ILE A 80 10.40 7.13 1.86
CA ILE A 80 9.44 6.06 2.13
C ILE A 80 8.56 5.76 0.92
N TRP A 81 8.09 6.75 0.17
CA TRP A 81 7.34 6.48 -1.07
C TRP A 81 8.16 5.65 -2.06
N THR A 82 9.40 6.04 -2.28
CA THR A 82 10.33 5.31 -3.16
C THR A 82 10.57 3.90 -2.65
N GLN A 83 10.79 3.72 -1.34
CA GLN A 83 11.01 2.42 -0.74
C GLN A 83 9.80 1.50 -0.89
N ILE A 84 8.58 1.98 -0.58
CA ILE A 84 7.35 1.20 -0.75
C ILE A 84 7.19 0.81 -2.22
N TYR A 85 7.31 1.77 -3.12
CA TYR A 85 7.15 1.54 -4.56
C TYR A 85 8.17 0.50 -5.08
N ALA A 86 9.44 0.65 -4.70
CA ALA A 86 10.51 -0.29 -5.04
C ALA A 86 10.23 -1.70 -4.48
N SER A 87 9.73 -1.82 -3.25
CA SER A 87 9.47 -3.12 -2.61
C SER A 87 8.30 -3.90 -3.24
N HIS A 88 7.39 -3.21 -3.93
CA HIS A 88 6.21 -3.79 -4.58
C HIS A 88 6.27 -3.69 -6.11
N LEU A 89 7.44 -3.40 -6.66
CA LEU A 89 7.63 -3.26 -8.09
C LEU A 89 7.47 -4.62 -8.78
N ASP A 90 6.80 -4.64 -9.94
CA ASP A 90 6.77 -5.84 -10.78
C ASP A 90 8.20 -6.25 -11.16
N PRO A 91 8.62 -7.51 -10.95
CA PRO A 91 9.93 -8.00 -11.38
C PRO A 91 10.24 -7.77 -12.87
N ALA A 92 9.22 -7.70 -13.72
CA ALA A 92 9.34 -7.41 -15.15
C ALA A 92 9.50 -5.92 -15.46
N SER A 93 9.33 -5.04 -14.47
CA SER A 93 9.45 -3.60 -14.65
C SER A 93 10.89 -3.20 -15.05
N ALA A 94 11.00 -2.26 -15.98
CA ALA A 94 12.29 -1.69 -16.38
C ALA A 94 13.03 -1.02 -15.21
N LEU A 95 12.30 -0.60 -14.17
CA LEU A 95 12.85 0.03 -12.96
C LEU A 95 13.34 -0.99 -11.91
N ALA A 96 13.07 -2.29 -12.08
CA ALA A 96 13.40 -3.32 -11.07
C ALA A 96 14.91 -3.39 -10.79
N LYS A 97 15.74 -3.20 -11.82
CA LYS A 97 17.21 -3.17 -11.69
C LYS A 97 17.72 -1.98 -10.87
N GLN A 98 17.02 -0.86 -10.94
CA GLN A 98 17.39 0.38 -10.26
C GLN A 98 16.86 0.44 -8.83
N ALA A 99 15.75 -0.27 -8.56
CA ALA A 99 15.18 -0.46 -7.23
C ALA A 99 15.98 -1.42 -6.33
N ALA A 100 16.83 -2.28 -6.92
CA ALA A 100 17.65 -3.27 -6.21
C ALA A 100 19.04 -2.75 -5.76
N GLN A 101 19.36 -1.49 -6.05
CA GLN A 101 20.61 -0.81 -5.68
C GLN A 101 20.41 0.02 -4.41
#